data_AF-A0A2V9XYS9-F1
#
_entry.id   AF-A0A2V9XYS9-F1
#
_cell.length_a   1.000
_cell.length_b   1.000
_cell.length_c   1.000
_cell.angle_alpha   90.00
_cell.angle_beta   90.00
_cell.angle_gamma   90.00
#
_symmetry.space_group_name_H-M   'P 1'
#
loop_
_entity.id
_entity.type
_entity.pdbx_description
1 polymer ?
#
loop_
_entity_poly.entity_id
_entity_poly.type
_entity_poly.pdbx_seq_one_letter_code
_entity_poly.pdbx_strand_id
1 'polypeptide(L)'
;MPFGYAAPPAIQIPRIEHAPSLADFEAMRPAGGVSESMVKVSGFIAREPADGAPPTQDTDVYLAYDEHNLYAVFICWDKEPDKIRARMTRREDIFSDDSAEIM
;
A
#
# COMPACT_ATOMS: atom_id res chain seq x y z
N MET A 1 20.78 6.10 26.31
CA MET A 1 19.84 5.00 26.07
C MET A 1 20.21 4.37 24.73
N PRO A 2 20.52 3.07 24.62
CA PRO A 2 20.81 2.50 23.31
C PRO A 2 19.49 2.36 22.54
N PHE A 3 19.47 2.84 21.30
CA PHE A 3 18.39 2.59 20.36
C PHE A 3 18.45 1.12 19.97
N GLY A 4 17.62 0.28 20.58
CA GLY A 4 17.44 -1.10 20.14
C GLY A 4 16.69 -1.08 18.83
N TYR A 5 17.37 -1.33 17.71
CA TYR A 5 16.68 -1.62 16.45
C TYR A 5 15.87 -2.91 16.65
N ALA A 6 14.56 -2.81 16.56
CA ALA A 6 13.71 -4.00 16.43
C ALA A 6 14.13 -4.74 15.16
N ALA A 7 14.05 -6.07 15.17
CA ALA A 7 14.28 -6.85 13.95
C ALA A 7 13.32 -6.36 12.86
N PRO A 8 13.77 -6.27 11.59
CA PRO A 8 12.90 -5.86 10.50
C PRO A 8 11.65 -6.75 10.45
N PRO A 9 10.45 -6.18 10.22
CA PRO A 9 9.25 -6.98 10.09
C PRO A 9 9.41 -7.95 8.92
N ALA A 10 9.13 -9.23 9.17
CA ALA A 10 9.07 -10.26 8.15
C ALA A 10 7.61 -10.50 7.76
N ILE A 11 7.31 -10.42 6.46
CA ILE A 11 5.95 -10.63 5.93
C ILE A 11 5.98 -11.91 5.09
N GLN A 12 5.02 -12.80 5.35
CA GLN A 12 4.77 -13.95 4.50
C GLN A 12 3.73 -13.55 3.45
N ILE A 13 4.19 -13.38 2.21
CA ILE A 13 3.31 -13.06 1.08
C ILE A 13 2.69 -14.37 0.59
N PRO A 14 1.36 -14.51 0.55
CA PRO A 14 0.69 -15.73 0.12
C PRO A 14 0.70 -15.88 -1.39
N ARG A 15 0.74 -17.13 -1.87
CA ARG A 15 0.51 -17.46 -3.27
C ARG A 15 -0.99 -17.55 -3.54
N ILE A 16 -1.43 -16.98 -4.65
CA ILE A 16 -2.82 -17.04 -5.15
C ILE A 16 -2.89 -17.73 -6.52
N GLU A 17 -4.07 -18.24 -6.86
CA GLU A 17 -4.27 -19.04 -8.08
C GLU A 17 -4.46 -18.19 -9.35
N HIS A 18 -5.08 -17.02 -9.21
CA HIS A 18 -5.38 -16.10 -10.30
C HIS A 18 -5.13 -14.65 -9.86
N ALA A 19 -4.92 -13.77 -10.82
CA ALA A 19 -4.73 -12.34 -10.58
C ALA A 19 -5.95 -11.72 -9.87
N PRO A 20 -5.75 -10.86 -8.87
CA PRO A 20 -6.81 -10.01 -8.34
C PRO A 20 -7.17 -8.94 -9.38
N SER A 21 -8.40 -8.46 -9.32
CA SER A 21 -8.90 -7.34 -10.12
C SER A 21 -9.13 -6.10 -9.24
N LEU A 22 -9.17 -4.92 -9.86
CA LEU A 22 -9.54 -3.69 -9.16
C LEU A 22 -10.96 -3.75 -8.58
N ALA A 23 -11.87 -4.49 -9.23
CA ALA A 23 -13.25 -4.66 -8.78
C ALA A 23 -13.34 -5.36 -7.41
N ASP A 24 -12.37 -6.22 -7.10
CA ASP A 24 -12.31 -6.92 -5.81
C ASP A 24 -12.04 -5.97 -4.62
N PHE A 25 -11.72 -4.70 -4.89
CA PHE A 25 -11.38 -3.67 -3.89
C PHE A 25 -12.28 -2.42 -3.94
N GLU A 26 -13.41 -2.45 -4.65
CA GLU A 26 -14.31 -1.29 -4.80
C GLU A 26 -14.73 -0.66 -3.46
N ALA A 27 -14.91 -1.48 -2.42
CA ALA A 27 -15.28 -1.04 -1.08
C ALA A 27 -14.08 -0.62 -0.20
N MET A 28 -12.93 -0.31 -0.81
CA MET A 28 -11.66 -0.04 -0.12
C MET A 28 -11.25 -1.16 0.85
N ARG A 29 -11.58 -2.39 0.51
CA ARG A 29 -11.24 -3.63 1.20
C ARG A 29 -11.41 -4.80 0.25
N PRO A 30 -10.70 -5.93 0.44
CA PRO A 30 -10.95 -7.13 -0.33
C PRO A 30 -12.39 -7.60 -0.14
N ALA A 31 -13.07 -7.89 -1.25
CA ALA A 31 -14.44 -8.34 -1.28
C ALA A 31 -14.59 -9.50 -2.27
N GLY A 32 -14.23 -10.71 -1.83
CA GLY A 32 -14.39 -11.93 -2.58
C GLY A 32 -13.17 -12.42 -3.37
N GLY A 33 -13.28 -13.67 -3.83
CA GLY A 33 -12.30 -14.31 -4.69
C GLY A 33 -10.91 -14.43 -4.05
N VAL A 34 -9.88 -14.19 -4.86
CA VAL A 34 -8.47 -14.28 -4.44
C VAL A 34 -8.02 -13.12 -3.55
N SER A 35 -8.77 -12.00 -3.54
CA SER A 35 -8.41 -10.80 -2.78
C SER A 35 -8.44 -11.03 -1.26
N GLU A 36 -9.33 -11.89 -0.78
CA GLU A 36 -9.45 -12.23 0.65
C GLU A 36 -8.25 -13.04 1.16
N SER A 37 -7.54 -13.71 0.26
CA SER A 37 -6.34 -14.48 0.58
C SER A 37 -5.08 -13.62 0.60
N MET A 38 -5.16 -12.33 0.22
CA MET A 38 -4.01 -11.42 0.20
C MET A 38 -3.62 -11.00 1.62
N VAL A 39 -2.32 -10.89 1.90
CA VAL A 39 -1.86 -10.43 3.21
C VAL A 39 -1.99 -8.92 3.28
N LYS A 40 -2.65 -8.42 4.34
CA LYS A 40 -2.72 -6.99 4.64
C LYS A 40 -1.46 -6.56 5.41
N VAL A 41 -0.80 -5.54 4.92
CA VAL A 41 0.29 -4.81 5.56
C VAL A 41 -0.23 -3.42 5.91
N SER A 42 -0.10 -3.03 7.17
CA SER A 42 -0.60 -1.77 7.71
C SER A 42 0.32 -1.27 8.81
N GLY A 43 0.04 -0.08 9.36
CA GLY A 43 0.86 0.48 10.45
C GLY A 43 2.22 0.98 9.96
N PHE A 44 2.26 1.50 8.74
CA PHE A 44 3.43 2.21 8.22
C PHE A 44 3.80 3.36 9.14
N ILE A 45 5.08 3.71 9.14
CA ILE A 45 5.64 4.84 9.91
C ILE A 45 6.19 5.87 8.95
N ALA A 46 6.15 7.13 9.36
CA ALA A 46 6.83 8.20 8.66
C ALA A 46 8.34 8.11 8.94
N ARG A 47 9.15 8.22 7.88
CA ARG A 47 10.60 8.44 8.00
C ARG A 47 10.92 9.93 8.11
N GLU A 48 10.17 10.76 7.40
CA GLU A 48 10.28 12.21 7.39
C GLU A 48 8.90 12.83 7.66
N PRO A 49 8.83 14.00 8.33
CA PRO A 49 9.94 14.77 8.91
C PRO A 49 10.45 14.19 10.25
N ALA A 50 9.74 13.23 10.84
CA ALA A 50 10.09 12.62 12.12
C ALA A 50 10.09 11.10 11.99
N ASP A 51 11.27 10.50 12.13
CA ASP A 51 11.46 9.06 11.99
C ASP A 51 10.70 8.26 13.07
N GLY A 52 9.96 7.25 12.63
CA GLY A 52 9.16 6.39 13.50
C GLY A 52 7.83 7.00 13.96
N ALA A 53 7.50 8.22 13.55
CA ALA A 53 6.21 8.84 13.89
C ALA A 53 5.06 8.18 13.11
N PRO A 54 3.82 8.22 13.64
CA PRO A 54 2.64 7.84 12.85
C PRO A 54 2.50 8.73 11.61
N PRO A 55 2.10 8.18 10.46
CA PRO A 55 1.88 8.95 9.25
C PRO A 55 0.67 9.88 9.41
N THR A 56 0.64 10.95 8.62
CA THR A 56 -0.49 11.91 8.64
C THR A 56 -1.73 11.36 7.95
N GLN A 57 -1.54 10.47 6.98
CA GLN A 57 -2.55 9.76 6.21
C GLN A 57 -2.20 8.26 6.26
N ASP A 58 -3.18 7.42 6.56
CA ASP A 58 -2.93 5.98 6.69
C ASP A 58 -2.87 5.32 5.30
N THR A 59 -2.14 4.22 5.22
CA THR A 59 -2.07 3.40 4.00
C THR A 59 -2.11 1.94 4.39
N ASP A 60 -2.92 1.18 3.66
CA ASP A 60 -2.95 -0.27 3.74
C ASP A 60 -2.46 -0.85 2.40
N VAL A 61 -1.61 -1.87 2.47
CA VAL A 61 -1.11 -2.56 1.28
C VAL A 61 -1.50 -4.02 1.35
N TYR A 62 -2.17 -4.53 0.33
CA TYR A 62 -2.47 -5.95 0.20
C TYR A 62 -1.47 -6.58 -0.76
N LEU A 63 -0.79 -7.64 -0.32
CA LEU A 63 0.23 -8.34 -1.10
C LEU A 63 -0.18 -9.78 -1.36
N ALA A 64 0.07 -10.25 -2.58
CA ALA A 64 0.05 -11.65 -2.95
C ALA A 64 0.90 -11.86 -4.20
N TYR A 65 1.20 -13.09 -4.55
CA TYR A 65 1.89 -13.40 -5.80
C TYR A 65 1.32 -14.65 -6.46
N ASP A 66 1.53 -14.82 -7.76
CA ASP A 66 1.28 -16.08 -8.46
C ASP A 66 2.57 -16.63 -9.09
N GLU A 67 2.46 -17.52 -10.08
CA GLU A 67 3.65 -18.08 -10.74
C GLU A 67 4.50 -17.05 -11.49
N HIS A 68 3.89 -15.93 -11.91
CA HIS A 68 4.49 -14.98 -12.84
C HIS A 68 4.56 -13.54 -12.31
N ASN A 69 3.69 -13.15 -11.38
CA ASN A 69 3.50 -11.77 -10.97
C ASN A 69 3.47 -11.60 -9.45
N LEU A 70 3.97 -10.45 -8.99
CA LEU A 70 3.69 -9.91 -7.67
C LEU A 70 2.52 -8.91 -7.79
N TYR A 71 1.56 -9.03 -6.90
CA TYR A 71 0.41 -8.14 -6.79
C TYR A 71 0.53 -7.31 -5.52
N ALA A 72 0.40 -6.00 -5.70
CA ALA A 72 0.33 -5.05 -4.61
C ALA A 72 -0.83 -4.08 -4.84
N VAL A 73 -1.75 -4.03 -3.89
CA VAL A 73 -2.89 -3.11 -3.92
C VAL A 73 -2.73 -2.11 -2.80
N PHE A 74 -2.65 -0.83 -3.15
CA PHE A 74 -2.54 0.28 -2.22
C PHE A 74 -3.91 0.87 -1.95
N ILE A 75 -4.28 0.95 -0.68
CA ILE A 75 -5.44 1.70 -0.20
C ILE A 75 -4.90 2.88 0.57
N CYS A 76 -4.87 4.03 -0.09
CA CYS A 76 -4.43 5.30 0.48
C CYS A 76 -5.64 6.02 1.07
N TRP A 77 -5.66 6.16 2.40
CA TRP A 77 -6.73 6.85 3.09
C TRP A 77 -6.43 8.34 3.15
N ASP A 78 -7.36 9.18 2.68
CA ASP A 78 -7.28 10.62 2.86
C ASP A 78 -8.39 11.08 3.82
N LYS A 79 -8.04 11.91 4.81
CA LYS A 79 -9.00 12.58 5.71
C LYS A 79 -9.91 13.59 5.00
N GLU A 80 -9.49 14.12 3.85
CA GLU A 80 -10.19 15.12 3.06
C GLU A 80 -10.32 14.71 1.58
N PRO A 81 -10.95 13.56 1.26
CA PRO A 81 -10.94 12.98 -0.09
C PRO A 81 -11.62 13.88 -1.13
N ASP A 82 -12.58 14.70 -0.73
CA ASP A 82 -13.26 15.67 -1.62
C ASP A 82 -12.32 16.76 -2.16
N LYS A 83 -11.13 16.92 -1.56
CA LYS A 83 -10.10 17.88 -2.02
C LYS A 83 -9.14 17.29 -3.05
N ILE A 84 -9.20 15.98 -3.30
CA ILE A 84 -8.30 15.30 -4.23
C ILE A 84 -8.53 15.83 -5.64
N ARG A 85 -7.43 16.21 -6.31
CA ARG A 85 -7.45 16.68 -7.70
C ARG A 85 -6.75 15.65 -8.59
N ALA A 86 -7.53 14.79 -9.23
CA ALA A 86 -7.03 13.78 -10.17
C ALA A 86 -6.60 14.41 -11.52
N ARG A 87 -5.53 15.20 -11.52
CA ARG A 87 -4.93 15.72 -12.76
C ARG A 87 -4.02 14.65 -13.34
N MET A 88 -4.13 14.40 -14.64
CA MET A 88 -3.18 13.53 -15.32
C MET A 88 -1.86 14.28 -15.47
N THR A 89 -0.91 13.97 -14.60
CA THR A 89 0.44 14.54 -14.62
C THR A 89 1.22 13.97 -15.82
N ARG A 90 2.05 14.79 -16.47
CA ARG A 90 2.88 14.34 -17.60
C ARG A 90 3.88 13.31 -17.11
N ARG A 91 4.23 12.32 -17.95
CA ARG A 91 5.09 11.20 -17.57
C ARG A 91 6.45 11.64 -17.00
N GLU A 92 6.96 12.76 -17.48
CA GLU A 92 8.21 13.39 -17.05
C GLU A 92 8.11 14.17 -15.72
N ASP A 93 6.90 14.38 -15.19
CA ASP A 93 6.63 15.27 -14.03
C ASP A 93 5.94 14.51 -12.88
N ILE A 94 5.90 13.18 -12.94
CA ILE A 94 5.15 12.30 -12.01
C ILE A 94 5.60 12.41 -10.54
N PHE A 95 6.80 12.91 -10.29
CA PHE A 95 7.36 13.07 -8.94
C PHE A 95 6.91 14.36 -8.25
N SER A 96 6.22 15.25 -8.96
CA SER A 96 5.64 16.47 -8.37
C SER A 96 4.25 16.23 -7.74
N ASP A 97 3.72 15.01 -7.87
CA ASP A 97 2.42 14.57 -7.37
C ASP A 97 2.60 13.50 -6.29
N ASP A 98 1.51 13.12 -5.62
CA ASP A 98 1.55 12.06 -4.60
C ASP A 98 1.81 10.69 -5.25
N SER A 99 2.80 9.95 -4.73
CA SER A 99 3.24 8.67 -5.30
C SER A 99 3.33 7.56 -4.26
N ALA A 100 3.01 6.32 -4.67
CA ALA A 100 3.30 5.10 -3.94
C ALA A 100 4.33 4.27 -4.70
N GLU A 101 5.35 3.75 -4.01
CA GLU A 101 6.47 3.01 -4.61
C GLU A 101 6.70 1.68 -3.88
N ILE A 102 7.16 0.68 -4.65
CA ILE A 102 7.74 -0.57 -4.15
C ILE A 102 9.17 -0.61 -4.67
N MET A 103 10.13 -0.81 -3.76
CA MET A 103 11.58 -0.87 -4.05
C MET A 103 12.12 -2.27 -3.86
#